data_AF-A0A930TU52-F1
#
_entry.id   AF-A0A930TU52-F1
#
_cell.length_a   1.000
_cell.length_b   1.000
_cell.length_c   1.000
_cell.angle_alpha   90.00
_cell.angle_beta   90.00
_cell.angle_gamma   90.00
#
_symmetry.space_group_name_H-M   'P 1'
#
loop_
_entity.id
_entity.type
_entity.pdbx_description
1 polymer ?
#
loop_
_entity_poly.entity_id
_entity_poly.type
_entity_poly.pdbx_seq_one_letter_code
_entity_poly.pdbx_strand_id
1 'polypeptide(L)'
;MKPTRWVRIGVALGAIASLQGFGSPIVWAQDKGPQSETILLSVEGVLEDGDNTIPMDGSLYDDHTFDGNAGTQVTITLESDEFDPYLLVFTPTGELLDQNDDVSEGDLTAQLVLTLPSSGTYTVLANAFDATGRGQYTLTVSQDTAEEITVQSDTSVNFGDYIGLTFTGAPPGQSSSLPGNPTHLGGWIIVPEENMSPNDLNFGVNNVLAQETLVFLFSEVIGYEDDGRAIWKVLDVTRVPAENLALNESHRGDYFPTSGCLLNGTADPEVFAIVRTEDQEFFSDIQQAWRANRQTLSLESLPVEGIRCANPGWGV
;
A
#
# COMPACT_ATOMS: atom_id res chain seq x y z
N MET A 1 -0.89 -15.72 -61.91
CA MET A 1 -1.52 -17.05 -62.11
C MET A 1 -2.40 -17.38 -60.89
N LYS A 2 -3.30 -18.37 -60.98
CA LYS A 2 -4.11 -18.93 -59.87
C LYS A 2 -3.42 -20.20 -59.30
N PRO A 3 -3.94 -20.90 -58.25
CA PRO A 3 -5.04 -20.61 -57.31
C PRO A 3 -4.45 -20.34 -55.88
N THR A 4 -4.94 -20.71 -54.68
CA THR A 4 -6.05 -21.57 -54.17
C THR A 4 -6.42 -21.18 -52.72
N ARG A 5 -7.53 -21.72 -52.17
CA ARG A 5 -7.81 -21.86 -50.72
C ARG A 5 -7.95 -23.34 -50.38
N TRP A 6 -7.64 -23.75 -49.16
CA TRP A 6 -8.21 -24.96 -48.53
C TRP A 6 -8.49 -24.69 -47.03
N VAL A 7 -9.39 -25.47 -46.42
CA VAL A 7 -10.08 -25.12 -45.16
C VAL A 7 -10.41 -26.39 -44.35
N ARG A 8 -10.17 -26.35 -43.02
CA ARG A 8 -10.53 -27.38 -42.00
C ARG A 8 -9.77 -28.72 -42.18
N ILE A 9 -9.73 -29.65 -41.21
CA ILE A 9 -10.54 -29.90 -39.98
C ILE A 9 -9.60 -30.12 -38.76
N GLY A 10 -10.13 -30.13 -37.53
CA GLY A 10 -9.44 -30.66 -36.33
C GLY A 10 -9.26 -32.20 -36.37
N VAL A 11 -9.04 -32.94 -35.27
CA VAL A 11 -9.46 -32.76 -33.85
C VAL A 11 -8.56 -33.65 -32.94
N ALA A 12 -8.54 -33.39 -31.63
CA ALA A 12 -7.97 -34.24 -30.54
C ALA A 12 -6.42 -34.34 -30.50
N LEU A 13 -5.74 -33.88 -29.44
CA LEU A 13 -5.69 -34.32 -28.02
C LEU A 13 -4.70 -35.47 -27.78
N GLY A 14 -3.69 -35.17 -26.96
CA GLY A 14 -2.62 -36.08 -26.52
C GLY A 14 -1.49 -35.25 -25.93
N ALA A 15 -1.39 -35.21 -24.59
CA ALA A 15 -0.44 -34.35 -23.88
C ALA A 15 0.97 -34.98 -23.81
N ILE A 16 1.97 -34.13 -23.58
CA ILE A 16 3.01 -34.26 -22.54
C ILE A 16 3.77 -32.91 -22.45
N ALA A 17 4.27 -32.58 -21.26
CA ALA A 17 4.83 -31.26 -20.96
C ALA A 17 6.23 -31.01 -21.56
N SER A 18 6.58 -29.74 -21.74
CA SER A 18 7.96 -29.28 -21.78
C SER A 18 8.09 -27.94 -21.04
N LEU A 19 8.88 -27.93 -19.96
CA LEU A 19 9.30 -26.72 -19.25
C LEU A 19 10.47 -26.11 -20.02
N GLN A 20 10.26 -25.01 -20.73
CA GLN A 20 11.33 -24.07 -21.11
C GLN A 20 10.85 -22.63 -20.96
N GLY A 21 11.79 -21.74 -20.66
CA GLY A 21 11.50 -20.45 -20.02
C GLY A 21 10.69 -19.47 -20.87
N PHE A 22 9.75 -18.81 -20.20
CA PHE A 22 9.36 -17.45 -20.54
C PHE A 22 10.19 -16.50 -19.67
N GLY A 23 10.67 -15.40 -20.27
CA GLY A 23 11.49 -14.41 -19.57
C GLY A 23 10.69 -13.63 -18.52
N SER A 24 11.39 -12.74 -17.81
CA SER A 24 10.79 -11.81 -16.86
C SER A 24 9.53 -11.16 -17.44
N PRO A 25 8.42 -11.06 -16.68
CA PRO A 25 7.31 -10.22 -17.11
C PRO A 25 7.83 -8.80 -17.29
N ILE A 26 7.58 -8.22 -18.46
CA ILE A 26 7.85 -6.80 -18.70
C ILE A 26 6.98 -6.03 -17.71
N VAL A 27 7.64 -5.30 -16.81
CA VAL A 27 6.95 -4.36 -15.91
C VAL A 27 6.42 -3.24 -16.78
N TRP A 28 5.13 -3.34 -17.11
CA TRP A 28 4.36 -2.17 -17.47
C TRP A 28 4.25 -1.35 -16.18
N ALA A 29 4.89 -0.18 -16.15
CA ALA A 29 4.65 0.78 -15.09
C ALA A 29 3.14 1.04 -15.04
N GLN A 30 2.53 0.76 -13.91
CA GLN A 30 1.11 0.98 -13.73
C GLN A 30 0.91 2.48 -13.56
N ASP A 31 0.26 3.14 -14.54
CA ASP A 31 -0.03 4.57 -14.49
C ASP A 31 -0.59 4.93 -13.11
N LYS A 32 0.11 5.83 -12.39
CA LYS A 32 -0.39 6.40 -11.13
C LYS A 32 -1.78 6.98 -11.43
N GLY A 33 -2.83 6.44 -10.80
CA GLY A 33 -4.16 7.06 -10.84
C GLY A 33 -4.03 8.53 -10.42
N PRO A 34 -4.76 9.46 -11.06
CA PRO A 34 -4.36 10.87 -11.20
C PRO A 34 -3.88 11.46 -9.89
N GLN A 35 -2.56 11.65 -9.78
CA GLN A 35 -1.98 12.30 -8.62
C GLN A 35 -2.46 13.74 -8.62
N SER A 36 -3.13 14.14 -7.53
CA SER A 36 -3.43 15.54 -7.30
C SER A 36 -2.14 16.19 -6.82
N GLU A 37 -1.23 16.56 -7.72
CA GLU A 37 0.04 17.19 -7.33
C GLU A 37 -0.20 18.66 -6.93
N THR A 38 0.07 18.99 -5.67
CA THR A 38 0.10 20.39 -5.25
C THR A 38 1.49 20.93 -5.54
N ILE A 39 1.57 21.89 -6.48
CA ILE A 39 2.77 22.69 -6.71
C ILE A 39 2.99 23.57 -5.47
N LEU A 40 4.06 23.28 -4.71
CA LEU A 40 4.53 24.10 -3.60
C LEU A 40 5.36 25.28 -4.09
N LEU A 41 6.10 25.08 -5.18
CA LEU A 41 6.92 26.08 -5.84
C LEU A 41 6.95 25.79 -7.35
N SER A 42 6.84 26.82 -8.19
CA SER A 42 7.23 26.73 -9.60
C SER A 42 7.77 28.09 -10.03
N VAL A 43 8.98 28.11 -10.57
CA VAL A 43 9.77 29.30 -10.88
C VAL A 43 10.49 29.12 -12.21
N GLU A 44 10.30 30.07 -13.12
CA GLU A 44 11.20 30.30 -14.26
C GLU A 44 12.34 31.21 -13.78
N GLY A 45 13.60 30.82 -13.98
CA GLY A 45 14.79 31.56 -13.58
C GLY A 45 15.87 31.57 -14.66
N VAL A 46 17.00 32.23 -14.40
CA VAL A 46 18.15 32.31 -15.32
C VAL A 46 19.44 32.31 -14.50
N LEU A 47 20.34 31.37 -14.77
CA LEU A 47 21.72 31.46 -14.23
C LEU A 47 22.54 32.39 -15.14
N GLU A 48 23.02 33.51 -14.61
CA GLU A 48 23.82 34.51 -15.32
C GLU A 48 25.09 35.00 -14.56
N ASP A 49 25.93 35.79 -15.23
CA ASP A 49 27.22 36.25 -14.68
C ASP A 49 27.03 37.33 -13.59
N GLY A 50 26.63 36.89 -12.40
CA GLY A 50 26.40 37.73 -11.22
C GLY A 50 25.93 36.96 -9.98
N ASP A 51 25.42 35.74 -10.16
CA ASP A 51 24.76 34.95 -9.13
C ASP A 51 25.75 34.32 -8.13
N ASN A 52 25.21 33.57 -7.15
CA ASN A 52 26.04 32.90 -6.17
C ASN A 52 26.86 31.78 -6.83
N THR A 53 28.08 31.55 -6.33
CA THR A 53 28.93 30.44 -6.81
C THR A 53 29.20 29.43 -5.70
N ILE A 54 29.12 28.13 -6.01
CA ILE A 54 29.57 27.07 -5.11
C ILE A 54 31.10 27.20 -4.93
N PRO A 55 31.64 27.40 -3.71
CA PRO A 55 33.07 27.77 -3.55
C PRO A 55 34.09 26.66 -3.83
N MET A 56 33.66 25.45 -4.20
CA MET A 56 34.52 24.28 -4.39
C MET A 56 34.85 23.99 -5.87
N ASP A 57 33.98 24.39 -6.79
CA ASP A 57 34.04 24.13 -8.24
C ASP A 57 33.86 25.42 -9.07
N GLY A 58 33.08 26.38 -8.57
CA GLY A 58 32.74 27.63 -9.23
C GLY A 58 31.46 27.59 -10.06
N SER A 59 30.58 26.60 -9.89
CA SER A 59 29.27 26.57 -10.55
C SER A 59 28.33 27.65 -10.00
N LEU A 60 27.49 28.23 -10.88
CA LEU A 60 26.51 29.26 -10.52
C LEU A 60 25.25 28.63 -9.93
N TYR A 61 24.63 29.26 -8.93
CA TYR A 61 23.35 28.82 -8.38
C TYR A 61 22.45 29.97 -7.90
N ASP A 62 21.14 29.72 -7.98
CA ASP A 62 20.10 30.43 -7.25
C ASP A 62 19.63 29.60 -6.06
N ASP A 63 19.36 30.25 -4.93
CA ASP A 63 18.69 29.61 -3.77
C ASP A 63 17.19 29.92 -3.74
N HIS A 64 16.38 28.86 -3.70
CA HIS A 64 14.93 28.90 -3.58
C HIS A 64 14.47 28.24 -2.29
N THR A 65 13.28 28.56 -1.81
CA THR A 65 12.74 27.97 -0.56
C THR A 65 11.30 27.52 -0.71
N PHE A 66 10.96 26.42 -0.03
CA PHE A 66 9.58 25.95 0.14
C PHE A 66 9.34 25.49 1.59
N ASP A 67 8.13 25.69 2.10
CA ASP A 67 7.73 25.15 3.40
C ASP A 67 7.22 23.71 3.23
N GLY A 68 7.78 22.78 4.00
CA GLY A 68 7.46 21.35 3.94
C GLY A 68 7.07 20.78 5.31
N ASN A 69 6.42 19.62 5.31
CA ASN A 69 5.98 18.91 6.51
C ASN A 69 6.67 17.54 6.67
N ALA A 70 6.95 17.16 7.92
CA ALA A 70 7.54 15.87 8.23
C ALA A 70 6.66 14.72 7.71
N GLY A 71 7.26 13.78 6.97
CA GLY A 71 6.58 12.62 6.38
C GLY A 71 5.89 12.86 5.04
N THR A 72 5.81 14.11 4.55
CA THR A 72 5.33 14.41 3.20
C THR A 72 6.34 13.93 2.15
N GLN A 73 5.85 13.34 1.05
CA GLN A 73 6.66 13.08 -0.15
C GLN A 73 6.58 14.26 -1.11
N VAL A 74 7.74 14.74 -1.55
CA VAL A 74 7.89 15.81 -2.54
C VAL A 74 8.69 15.33 -3.74
N THR A 75 8.34 15.84 -4.92
CA THR A 75 9.12 15.72 -6.16
C THR A 75 9.68 17.11 -6.48
N ILE A 76 10.99 17.20 -6.62
CA ILE A 76 11.72 18.42 -6.96
C ILE A 76 12.36 18.18 -8.31
N THR A 77 12.00 18.97 -9.32
CA THR A 77 12.47 18.83 -10.71
C THR A 77 13.06 20.15 -11.18
N LEU A 78 14.22 20.10 -11.84
CA LEU A 78 14.90 21.24 -12.46
C LEU A 78 15.22 20.92 -13.92
N GLU A 79 14.66 21.72 -14.83
CA GLU A 79 14.76 21.54 -16.29
C GLU A 79 15.48 22.74 -16.92
N SER A 80 16.40 22.48 -17.85
CA SER A 80 17.03 23.51 -18.71
C SER A 80 17.45 22.94 -20.06
N ASP A 81 17.22 23.70 -21.14
CA ASP A 81 17.71 23.42 -22.50
C ASP A 81 19.10 24.05 -22.78
N GLU A 82 19.62 24.89 -21.86
CA GLU A 82 20.78 25.76 -22.11
C GLU A 82 22.05 25.33 -21.35
N PHE A 83 21.90 24.70 -20.18
CA PHE A 83 22.97 24.16 -19.35
C PHE A 83 22.57 22.82 -18.70
N ASP A 84 23.59 22.08 -18.26
CA ASP A 84 23.50 20.80 -17.56
C ASP A 84 23.10 21.02 -16.08
N PRO A 85 21.87 20.69 -15.64
CA PRO A 85 21.34 21.08 -14.33
C PRO A 85 21.92 20.29 -13.15
N TYR A 86 21.92 20.90 -11.97
CA TYR A 86 22.23 20.23 -10.72
C TYR A 86 21.29 20.70 -9.61
N LEU A 87 20.72 19.75 -8.87
CA LEU A 87 19.89 20.00 -7.69
C LEU A 87 20.65 19.67 -6.41
N LEU A 88 20.60 20.58 -5.44
CA LEU A 88 20.97 20.30 -4.05
C LEU A 88 19.83 20.74 -3.12
N VAL A 89 19.43 19.89 -2.18
CA VAL A 89 18.33 20.17 -1.25
C VAL A 89 18.85 20.15 0.18
N PHE A 90 18.53 21.19 0.95
CA PHE A 90 18.96 21.38 2.33
C PHE A 90 17.76 21.41 3.29
N THR A 91 17.95 20.76 4.44
CA THR A 91 17.00 20.72 5.56
C THR A 91 16.83 22.09 6.23
N PRO A 92 15.78 22.30 7.04
CA PRO A 92 15.59 23.52 7.85
C PRO A 92 16.70 23.77 8.88
N THR A 93 17.58 22.80 9.15
CA THR A 93 18.79 22.95 9.98
C THR A 93 20.04 23.35 9.19
N GLY A 94 19.96 23.46 7.86
CA GLY A 94 21.07 23.77 6.97
C GLY A 94 21.97 22.57 6.64
N GLU A 95 21.53 21.34 6.95
CA GLU A 95 22.22 20.11 6.56
C GLU A 95 21.75 19.67 5.18
N LEU A 96 22.67 19.22 4.32
CA LEU A 96 22.33 18.65 3.00
C LEU A 96 21.44 17.41 3.21
N LEU A 97 20.28 17.40 2.55
CA LEU A 97 19.34 16.28 2.53
C LEU A 97 19.68 15.31 1.39
N ASP A 98 19.79 15.82 0.16
CA ASP A 98 20.13 15.04 -1.03
C ASP A 98 20.58 15.94 -2.20
N GLN A 99 21.17 15.35 -3.25
CA GLN A 99 21.59 16.05 -4.48
C GLN A 99 21.57 15.13 -5.71
N ASN A 100 21.21 15.65 -6.89
CA ASN A 100 21.18 14.87 -8.14
C ASN A 100 21.39 15.74 -9.41
N ASP A 101 22.00 15.14 -10.43
CA ASP A 101 22.26 15.66 -11.78
C ASP A 101 21.33 15.01 -12.82
N ASP A 102 21.41 13.69 -13.02
CA ASP A 102 20.63 12.97 -14.03
C ASP A 102 19.34 12.32 -13.48
N VAL A 103 18.20 12.46 -14.17
CA VAL A 103 17.03 11.57 -13.99
C VAL A 103 17.35 10.16 -14.48
N SER A 104 18.05 10.05 -15.60
CA SER A 104 18.49 8.78 -16.18
C SER A 104 19.61 8.99 -17.20
N GLU A 105 20.34 7.93 -17.58
CA GLU A 105 21.47 8.00 -18.51
C GLU A 105 21.08 8.62 -19.88
N GLY A 106 21.38 9.91 -20.06
CA GLY A 106 21.05 10.69 -21.25
C GLY A 106 19.81 11.59 -21.15
N ASP A 107 19.26 11.80 -19.95
CA ASP A 107 18.20 12.76 -19.64
C ASP A 107 18.69 13.71 -18.53
N LEU A 108 19.12 14.90 -18.96
CA LEU A 108 19.68 15.97 -18.10
C LEU A 108 18.62 16.67 -17.23
N THR A 109 17.42 16.12 -17.11
CA THR A 109 16.44 16.60 -16.13
C THR A 109 16.95 16.24 -14.73
N ALA A 110 17.32 17.21 -13.89
CA ALA A 110 17.64 16.91 -12.50
C ALA A 110 16.35 16.71 -11.71
N GLN A 111 16.20 15.56 -11.04
CA GLN A 111 15.04 15.28 -10.18
C GLN A 111 15.42 14.57 -8.88
N LEU A 112 14.71 14.91 -7.80
CA LEU A 112 14.76 14.26 -6.50
C LEU A 112 13.34 13.95 -6.00
N VAL A 113 13.09 12.72 -5.55
CA VAL A 113 11.83 12.32 -4.89
C VAL A 113 12.14 12.02 -3.42
N LEU A 114 11.75 12.92 -2.53
CA LEU A 114 12.21 12.94 -1.14
C LEU A 114 11.04 12.80 -0.18
N THR A 115 11.23 12.06 0.91
CA THR A 115 10.31 12.07 2.06
C THR A 115 10.91 12.97 3.15
N LEU A 116 10.23 14.07 3.46
CA LEU A 116 10.80 15.13 4.29
C LEU A 116 10.97 14.68 5.76
N PRO A 117 12.18 14.74 6.35
CA PRO A 117 12.41 14.26 7.72
C PRO A 117 11.85 15.16 8.83
N SER A 118 11.47 16.41 8.52
CA SER A 118 11.07 17.43 9.51
C SER A 118 10.11 18.46 8.90
N SER A 119 9.25 19.08 9.71
CA SER A 119 8.50 20.26 9.25
C SER A 119 9.36 21.52 9.34
N GLY A 120 9.30 22.37 8.31
CA GLY A 120 10.02 23.65 8.24
C GLY A 120 10.31 24.08 6.81
N THR A 121 11.00 25.21 6.67
CA THR A 121 11.44 25.75 5.38
C THR A 121 12.67 25.02 4.89
N TYR A 122 12.57 24.38 3.72
CA TYR A 122 13.67 23.73 3.01
C TYR A 122 14.27 24.71 1.99
N THR A 123 15.57 24.57 1.71
CA THR A 123 16.28 25.32 0.66
C THR A 123 16.63 24.39 -0.49
N VAL A 124 16.35 24.81 -1.72
CA VAL A 124 16.74 24.12 -2.96
C VAL A 124 17.69 25.03 -3.72
N LEU A 125 18.86 24.53 -4.10
CA LEU A 125 19.75 25.22 -5.02
C LEU A 125 19.45 24.76 -6.44
N ALA A 126 19.06 25.70 -7.29
CA ALA A 126 19.06 25.51 -8.74
C ALA A 126 20.47 25.84 -9.25
N ASN A 127 21.25 24.82 -9.57
CA ASN A 127 22.68 24.92 -9.87
C ASN A 127 22.97 24.35 -11.27
N ALA A 128 24.18 24.58 -11.79
CA ALA A 128 24.69 23.91 -12.98
C ALA A 128 25.78 22.90 -12.59
N PHE A 129 25.88 21.79 -13.31
CA PHE A 129 26.87 20.74 -13.08
C PHE A 129 28.33 21.23 -13.23
N ASP A 130 28.57 22.30 -13.99
CA ASP A 130 29.90 22.92 -14.09
C ASP A 130 29.91 24.46 -14.05
N ALA A 131 31.12 25.02 -13.93
CA ALA A 131 31.38 26.46 -13.86
C ALA A 131 31.10 27.24 -15.18
N THR A 132 30.69 26.56 -16.26
CA THR A 132 30.42 27.13 -17.59
C THR A 132 28.93 27.25 -17.90
N GLY A 133 28.06 26.52 -17.18
CA GLY A 133 26.61 26.65 -17.31
C GLY A 133 26.09 28.08 -17.11
N ARG A 134 25.13 28.48 -17.95
CA ARG A 134 24.27 29.68 -17.89
C ARG A 134 23.02 29.41 -18.72
N GLY A 135 21.94 30.14 -18.46
CA GLY A 135 20.72 30.11 -19.27
C GLY A 135 19.45 29.96 -18.44
N GLN A 136 18.31 29.89 -19.12
CA GLN A 136 16.99 29.76 -18.49
C GLN A 136 16.79 28.36 -17.90
N TYR A 137 16.10 28.30 -16.76
CA TYR A 137 15.67 27.04 -16.14
C TYR A 137 14.23 27.13 -15.62
N THR A 138 13.59 25.98 -15.45
CA THR A 138 12.34 25.84 -14.69
C THR A 138 12.61 24.97 -13.46
N LEU A 139 12.37 25.51 -12.27
CA LEU A 139 12.36 24.76 -11.01
C LEU A 139 10.92 24.52 -10.59
N THR A 140 10.52 23.27 -10.39
CA THR A 140 9.21 22.91 -9.82
C THR A 140 9.36 21.98 -8.63
N VAL A 141 8.70 22.33 -7.52
CA VAL A 141 8.48 21.46 -6.36
C VAL A 141 7.00 21.13 -6.30
N SER A 142 6.65 19.86 -6.49
CA SER A 142 5.33 19.33 -6.18
C SER A 142 5.38 18.46 -4.93
N GLN A 143 4.25 18.36 -4.23
CA GLN A 143 3.99 17.28 -3.28
C GLN A 143 2.89 16.38 -3.85
N ASP A 144 3.00 15.06 -3.62
CA ASP A 144 1.89 14.14 -3.79
C ASP A 144 0.81 14.55 -2.76
N THR A 145 -0.22 15.30 -3.20
CA THR A 145 -1.38 15.54 -2.35
C THR A 145 -2.15 14.23 -2.32
N ALA A 146 -1.94 13.45 -1.25
CA ALA A 146 -3.03 12.65 -0.73
C ALA A 146 -4.20 13.62 -0.55
N GLU A 147 -5.25 13.49 -1.38
CA GLU A 147 -6.40 14.38 -1.29
C GLU A 147 -6.89 14.36 0.16
N GLU A 148 -6.81 15.51 0.83
CA GLU A 148 -7.60 15.75 2.03
C GLU A 148 -9.06 15.86 1.57
N ILE A 149 -9.65 14.70 1.25
CA ILE A 149 -11.09 14.52 1.18
C ILE A 149 -11.57 15.08 2.51
N THR A 150 -12.32 16.19 2.45
CA THR A 150 -12.94 16.79 3.61
C THR A 150 -14.08 15.89 4.05
N VAL A 151 -13.71 14.75 4.64
CA VAL A 151 -14.56 13.89 5.46
C VAL A 151 -15.14 14.83 6.49
N GLN A 152 -16.44 15.10 6.39
CA GLN A 152 -17.14 15.83 7.45
C GLN A 152 -16.84 15.11 8.75
N SER A 153 -16.41 15.85 9.76
CA SER A 153 -15.93 15.31 11.03
C SER A 153 -17.09 14.79 11.92
N ASP A 154 -17.93 13.92 11.36
CA ASP A 154 -18.77 13.01 12.10
C ASP A 154 -17.84 11.95 12.71
N THR A 155 -17.44 12.20 13.95
CA THR A 155 -16.25 11.62 14.58
C THR A 155 -16.52 10.24 15.20
N SER A 156 -17.28 9.43 14.46
CA SER A 156 -17.35 7.99 14.62
C SER A 156 -17.73 7.33 13.30
N VAL A 157 -16.83 6.54 12.71
CA VAL A 157 -17.30 5.42 11.88
C VAL A 157 -17.97 4.44 12.86
N ASN A 158 -19.31 4.46 12.88
CA ASN A 158 -20.06 3.42 13.56
C ASN A 158 -19.92 2.15 12.72
N PHE A 159 -19.01 1.26 13.10
CA PHE A 159 -18.76 0.02 12.34
C PHE A 159 -20.03 -0.83 12.17
N GLY A 160 -21.04 -0.70 13.04
CA GLY A 160 -22.34 -1.34 12.86
C GLY A 160 -23.08 -0.92 11.58
N ASP A 161 -22.79 0.27 11.04
CA ASP A 161 -23.34 0.73 9.76
C ASP A 161 -22.73 0.01 8.54
N TYR A 162 -21.66 -0.78 8.74
CA TYR A 162 -21.17 -1.69 7.70
C TYR A 162 -22.08 -2.91 7.52
N ILE A 163 -22.89 -3.28 8.53
CA ILE A 163 -23.73 -4.49 8.48
C ILE A 163 -24.75 -4.38 7.35
N GLY A 164 -24.76 -5.38 6.45
CA GLY A 164 -25.58 -5.41 5.25
C GLY A 164 -25.01 -4.65 4.05
N LEU A 165 -23.92 -3.90 4.19
CA LEU A 165 -23.21 -3.30 3.05
C LEU A 165 -22.45 -4.36 2.25
N THR A 166 -22.18 -4.03 0.98
CA THR A 166 -21.44 -4.89 0.05
C THR A 166 -20.11 -4.26 -0.34
N PHE A 167 -19.06 -5.07 -0.42
CA PHE A 167 -17.75 -4.65 -0.92
C PHE A 167 -17.12 -5.73 -1.79
N THR A 168 -16.47 -5.31 -2.87
CA THR A 168 -15.65 -6.22 -3.68
C THR A 168 -14.32 -6.44 -2.98
N GLY A 169 -13.84 -7.69 -2.95
CA GLY A 169 -12.53 -8.03 -2.39
C GLY A 169 -11.41 -7.23 -3.05
N ALA A 170 -10.44 -6.80 -2.24
CA ALA A 170 -9.28 -6.03 -2.66
C ALA A 170 -7.98 -6.75 -2.29
N PRO A 171 -6.85 -6.48 -2.96
CA PRO A 171 -5.52 -6.86 -2.47
C PRO A 171 -5.21 -6.18 -1.12
N PRO A 172 -4.41 -6.80 -0.24
CA PRO A 172 -3.92 -6.14 0.96
C PRO A 172 -3.21 -4.81 0.64
N GLY A 173 -3.42 -3.79 1.47
CA GLY A 173 -2.92 -2.43 1.28
C GLY A 173 -3.82 -1.53 0.40
N GLN A 174 -4.84 -2.07 -0.27
CA GLN A 174 -5.81 -1.28 -1.04
C GLN A 174 -7.02 -0.90 -0.19
N SER A 175 -7.60 0.29 -0.44
CA SER A 175 -8.82 0.73 0.24
C SER A 175 -10.04 -0.05 -0.23
N SER A 176 -10.90 -0.47 0.70
CA SER A 176 -12.19 -1.09 0.37
C SER A 176 -13.27 -0.02 0.09
N SER A 177 -14.34 -0.42 -0.59
CA SER A 177 -15.47 0.44 -0.94
C SER A 177 -16.46 0.72 0.20
N LEU A 178 -16.05 0.52 1.46
CA LEU A 178 -16.88 0.74 2.65
C LEU A 178 -16.77 2.20 3.14
N PRO A 179 -17.77 2.73 3.86
CA PRO A 179 -17.72 4.09 4.41
C PRO A 179 -16.46 4.33 5.26
N GLY A 180 -15.76 5.44 4.99
CA GLY A 180 -14.44 5.73 5.59
C GLY A 180 -13.26 5.08 4.87
N ASN A 181 -13.49 4.43 3.72
CA ASN A 181 -12.49 3.86 2.81
C ASN A 181 -11.42 2.96 3.49
N PRO A 182 -11.78 2.05 4.41
CA PRO A 182 -10.81 1.38 5.27
C PRO A 182 -9.92 0.42 4.47
N THR A 183 -8.63 0.41 4.81
CA THR A 183 -7.59 -0.36 4.10
C THR A 183 -7.77 -1.85 4.35
N HIS A 184 -7.80 -2.66 3.29
CA HIS A 184 -7.84 -4.11 3.39
C HIS A 184 -6.50 -4.67 3.87
N LEU A 185 -6.52 -5.58 4.84
CA LEU A 185 -5.35 -6.21 5.43
C LEU A 185 -5.29 -7.73 5.14
N GLY A 186 -6.09 -8.22 4.20
CA GLY A 186 -6.31 -9.65 3.99
C GLY A 186 -7.51 -10.20 4.79
N GLY A 187 -7.46 -11.48 5.11
CA GLY A 187 -8.56 -12.24 5.72
C GLY A 187 -8.49 -13.72 5.35
N TRP A 188 -9.53 -14.48 5.68
CA TRP A 188 -9.61 -15.92 5.37
C TRP A 188 -11.05 -16.34 5.05
N ILE A 189 -11.17 -17.41 4.25
CA ILE A 189 -12.44 -18.09 3.96
C ILE A 189 -12.68 -19.15 5.05
N ILE A 190 -13.90 -19.20 5.58
CA ILE A 190 -14.32 -20.22 6.54
C ILE A 190 -14.70 -21.49 5.76
N VAL A 191 -13.68 -22.30 5.46
CA VAL A 191 -13.86 -23.60 4.82
C VAL A 191 -14.71 -24.53 5.71
N PRO A 192 -15.77 -25.17 5.20
CA PRO A 192 -16.39 -26.31 5.87
C PRO A 192 -15.41 -27.49 5.99
N GLU A 193 -15.75 -28.48 6.83
CA GLU A 193 -15.01 -29.75 6.91
C GLU A 193 -15.00 -30.52 5.58
N GLU A 194 -14.14 -31.54 5.48
CA GLU A 194 -13.92 -32.30 4.24
C GLU A 194 -15.23 -32.82 3.61
N ASN A 195 -15.31 -32.73 2.26
CA ASN A 195 -16.38 -33.23 1.37
C ASN A 195 -17.60 -32.31 1.12
N MET A 196 -17.50 -30.99 1.32
CA MET A 196 -18.50 -30.02 0.79
C MET A 196 -18.13 -29.45 -0.59
N SER A 197 -19.10 -28.82 -1.26
CA SER A 197 -18.99 -28.32 -2.65
C SER A 197 -18.16 -27.02 -2.72
N PRO A 198 -17.50 -26.71 -3.85
CA PRO A 198 -16.93 -25.39 -4.10
C PRO A 198 -17.96 -24.24 -3.98
N ASN A 199 -19.25 -24.55 -4.18
CA ASN A 199 -20.36 -23.61 -4.04
C ASN A 199 -20.81 -23.39 -2.57
N ASP A 200 -20.17 -24.06 -1.60
CA ASP A 200 -20.47 -23.93 -0.17
C ASP A 200 -19.44 -23.02 0.56
N LEU A 201 -18.45 -22.49 -0.16
CA LEU A 201 -17.40 -21.57 0.32
C LEU A 201 -17.93 -20.13 0.50
N ASN A 202 -19.09 -20.00 1.14
CA ASN A 202 -19.90 -18.78 1.11
C ASN A 202 -19.61 -17.79 2.24
N PHE A 203 -18.59 -18.02 3.08
CA PHE A 203 -18.33 -17.22 4.27
C PHE A 203 -16.84 -16.96 4.50
N GLY A 204 -16.51 -15.77 5.02
CA GLY A 204 -15.15 -15.39 5.38
C GLY A 204 -15.11 -14.26 6.41
N VAL A 205 -13.95 -14.06 7.01
CA VAL A 205 -13.65 -12.87 7.82
C VAL A 205 -12.60 -12.06 7.09
N ASN A 206 -12.94 -10.81 6.78
CA ASN A 206 -12.02 -9.84 6.19
C ASN A 206 -11.47 -8.93 7.30
N ASN A 207 -10.18 -8.60 7.20
CA ASN A 207 -9.49 -7.71 8.13
C ASN A 207 -9.36 -6.35 7.46
N VAL A 208 -9.82 -5.27 8.10
CA VAL A 208 -9.64 -3.90 7.59
C VAL A 208 -9.11 -2.95 8.68
N LEU A 209 -8.30 -1.98 8.28
CA LEU A 209 -7.86 -0.88 9.13
C LEU A 209 -8.75 0.33 8.89
N ALA A 210 -9.49 0.75 9.91
CA ALA A 210 -10.47 1.83 9.84
C ALA A 210 -10.27 2.80 11.01
N GLN A 211 -9.85 4.05 10.75
CA GLN A 211 -9.56 5.04 11.79
C GLN A 211 -8.62 4.47 12.88
N GLU A 212 -7.44 3.98 12.45
CA GLU A 212 -6.42 3.26 13.26
C GLU A 212 -6.91 1.99 13.98
N THR A 213 -8.20 1.63 13.86
CA THR A 213 -8.80 0.48 14.51
C THR A 213 -8.77 -0.74 13.58
N LEU A 214 -8.29 -1.88 14.07
CA LEU A 214 -8.45 -3.17 13.37
C LEU A 214 -9.90 -3.65 13.51
N VAL A 215 -10.59 -3.81 12.39
CA VAL A 215 -11.98 -4.27 12.31
C VAL A 215 -12.04 -5.58 11.53
N PHE A 216 -12.78 -6.55 12.09
CA PHE A 216 -13.12 -7.80 11.44
C PHE A 216 -14.53 -7.71 10.85
N LEU A 217 -14.66 -8.07 9.58
CA LEU A 217 -15.91 -8.08 8.83
C LEU A 217 -16.30 -9.53 8.54
N PHE A 218 -17.18 -10.10 9.35
CA PHE A 218 -17.76 -11.41 9.04
C PHE A 218 -18.74 -11.22 7.88
N SER A 219 -18.49 -11.91 6.77
CA SER A 219 -19.12 -11.62 5.49
C SER A 219 -19.51 -12.88 4.74
N GLU A 220 -20.62 -12.83 4.02
CA GLU A 220 -21.01 -13.85 3.02
C GLU A 220 -20.55 -13.46 1.62
N VAL A 221 -20.22 -14.42 0.77
CA VAL A 221 -20.00 -14.21 -0.67
C VAL A 221 -21.36 -14.19 -1.37
N ILE A 222 -21.70 -13.07 -2.01
CA ILE A 222 -22.96 -12.90 -2.76
C ILE A 222 -22.78 -13.00 -4.28
N GLY A 223 -21.55 -12.98 -4.76
CA GLY A 223 -21.21 -13.04 -6.17
C GLY A 223 -19.71 -12.89 -6.42
N TYR A 224 -19.34 -12.76 -7.68
CA TYR A 224 -17.98 -12.47 -8.13
C TYR A 224 -18.04 -11.45 -9.27
N GLU A 225 -17.03 -10.60 -9.38
CA GLU A 225 -16.82 -9.72 -10.55
C GLU A 225 -16.37 -10.55 -11.77
N ASP A 226 -16.41 -9.94 -12.96
CA ASP A 226 -15.88 -10.54 -14.20
C ASP A 226 -14.36 -10.84 -14.12
N ASP A 227 -13.62 -10.20 -13.20
CA ASP A 227 -12.20 -10.46 -12.93
C ASP A 227 -11.94 -11.59 -11.90
N GLY A 228 -13.01 -12.17 -11.34
CA GLY A 228 -12.94 -13.27 -10.39
C GLY A 228 -12.78 -12.85 -8.92
N ARG A 229 -12.76 -11.56 -8.57
CA ARG A 229 -12.79 -11.12 -7.16
C ARG A 229 -14.17 -11.34 -6.56
N ALA A 230 -14.21 -11.90 -5.36
CA ALA A 230 -15.45 -12.12 -4.61
C ALA A 230 -16.11 -10.80 -4.22
N ILE A 231 -17.44 -10.73 -4.40
CA ILE A 231 -18.29 -9.66 -3.89
C ILE A 231 -18.88 -10.14 -2.57
N TRP A 232 -18.52 -9.44 -1.49
CA TRP A 232 -18.88 -9.77 -0.13
C TRP A 232 -20.06 -8.92 0.34
N LYS A 233 -20.88 -9.47 1.23
CA LYS A 233 -21.87 -8.74 2.03
C LYS A 233 -21.55 -8.94 3.51
N VAL A 234 -21.38 -7.84 4.25
CA VAL A 234 -21.12 -7.89 5.70
C VAL A 234 -22.36 -8.41 6.42
N LEU A 235 -22.15 -9.35 7.34
CA LEU A 235 -23.16 -9.96 8.21
C LEU A 235 -23.08 -9.37 9.62
N ASP A 236 -21.87 -9.26 10.15
CA ASP A 236 -21.58 -8.73 11.47
C ASP A 236 -20.15 -8.17 11.54
N VAL A 237 -19.89 -7.32 12.52
CA VAL A 237 -18.60 -6.66 12.73
C VAL A 237 -18.11 -6.79 14.17
N THR A 238 -16.81 -6.87 14.33
CA THR A 238 -16.19 -6.62 15.63
C THR A 238 -14.87 -5.88 15.46
N ARG A 239 -14.45 -5.14 16.49
CA ARG A 239 -13.21 -4.36 16.46
C ARG A 239 -12.28 -4.86 17.56
N VAL A 240 -10.98 -4.85 17.29
CA VAL A 240 -9.98 -5.06 18.32
C VAL A 240 -9.85 -3.76 19.12
N PRO A 241 -10.06 -3.77 20.45
CA PRO A 241 -9.84 -2.59 21.28
C PRO A 241 -8.37 -2.13 21.21
N ALA A 242 -8.12 -0.83 21.29
CA ALA A 242 -6.75 -0.29 21.16
C ALA A 242 -5.83 -0.78 22.30
N GLU A 243 -6.40 -1.05 23.48
CA GLU A 243 -5.75 -1.69 24.62
C GLU A 243 -5.30 -3.14 24.35
N ASN A 244 -5.91 -3.83 23.38
CA ASN A 244 -5.52 -5.19 22.94
C ASN A 244 -4.58 -5.15 21.73
N LEU A 245 -4.44 -4.00 21.06
CA LEU A 245 -3.40 -3.74 20.06
C LEU A 245 -2.11 -3.18 20.67
N ALA A 246 -2.18 -2.61 21.88
CA ALA A 246 -1.11 -2.11 22.76
C ALA A 246 0.26 -1.88 22.09
N LEU A 247 0.30 -0.92 21.15
CA LEU A 247 1.48 -0.55 20.37
C LEU A 247 2.52 0.24 21.21
N ASN A 248 2.91 -0.30 22.37
CA ASN A 248 4.15 0.07 23.03
C ASN A 248 5.27 -0.03 21.99
N GLU A 249 6.07 1.03 21.83
CA GLU A 249 7.00 1.18 20.70
C GLU A 249 8.02 0.03 20.58
N SER A 250 8.28 -0.68 21.69
CA SER A 250 9.15 -1.85 21.76
C SER A 250 8.56 -3.17 21.25
N HIS A 251 7.24 -3.29 21.01
CA HIS A 251 6.54 -4.51 20.56
C HIS A 251 5.73 -4.29 19.27
N ARG A 252 6.01 -3.22 18.50
CA ARG A 252 5.26 -2.85 17.30
C ARG A 252 5.49 -3.87 16.17
N GLY A 253 4.69 -4.93 16.15
CA GLY A 253 4.79 -6.06 15.21
C GLY A 253 4.56 -7.44 15.85
N ASP A 254 4.52 -7.52 17.18
CA ASP A 254 4.39 -8.79 17.93
C ASP A 254 3.01 -9.47 17.79
N TYR A 255 1.96 -8.73 17.44
CA TYR A 255 0.58 -9.21 17.48
C TYR A 255 -0.09 -9.15 16.10
N PHE A 256 -0.84 -10.19 15.74
CA PHE A 256 -1.53 -10.27 14.44
C PHE A 256 -2.79 -11.18 14.49
N PRO A 257 -3.75 -10.99 13.56
CA PRO A 257 -4.91 -11.85 13.42
C PRO A 257 -4.58 -13.18 12.72
N THR A 258 -5.08 -14.30 13.25
CA THR A 258 -4.94 -15.64 12.65
C THR A 258 -6.21 -16.47 12.81
N SER A 259 -6.33 -17.53 12.00
CA SER A 259 -7.43 -18.50 11.97
C SER A 259 -6.90 -19.94 11.92
N GLY A 260 -7.78 -20.92 11.69
CA GLY A 260 -7.38 -22.33 11.78
C GLY A 260 -7.06 -22.74 13.22
N CYS A 261 -7.89 -22.27 14.16
CA CYS A 261 -7.70 -22.52 15.58
C CYS A 261 -8.35 -23.83 16.02
N LEU A 262 -7.80 -24.40 17.09
CA LEU A 262 -8.35 -25.53 17.82
C LEU A 262 -9.01 -25.02 19.09
N LEU A 263 -10.24 -25.45 19.34
CA LEU A 263 -10.96 -25.23 20.60
C LEU A 263 -10.95 -26.54 21.39
N ASN A 264 -10.30 -26.55 22.55
CA ASN A 264 -10.12 -27.72 23.42
C ASN A 264 -9.49 -28.95 22.71
N GLY A 265 -8.65 -28.71 21.69
CA GLY A 265 -7.97 -29.74 20.92
C GLY A 265 -8.74 -30.28 19.70
N THR A 266 -9.95 -29.78 19.42
CA THR A 266 -10.67 -30.02 18.16
C THR A 266 -10.52 -28.81 17.26
N ALA A 267 -10.15 -28.99 15.98
CA ALA A 267 -10.11 -27.91 15.01
C ALA A 267 -11.51 -27.32 14.78
N ASP A 268 -11.62 -25.99 14.77
CA ASP A 268 -12.87 -25.28 14.52
C ASP A 268 -12.61 -24.16 13.49
N PRO A 269 -13.05 -24.32 12.22
CA PRO A 269 -12.75 -23.35 11.16
C PRO A 269 -13.48 -22.02 11.34
N GLU A 270 -14.48 -21.94 12.23
CA GLU A 270 -15.17 -20.70 12.56
C GLU A 270 -14.41 -19.89 13.64
N VAL A 271 -13.40 -20.47 14.32
CA VAL A 271 -12.64 -19.80 15.39
C VAL A 271 -11.40 -19.11 14.86
N PHE A 272 -11.22 -17.86 15.27
CA PHE A 272 -10.08 -17.01 14.96
C PHE A 272 -9.68 -16.14 16.16
N ALA A 273 -8.47 -15.60 16.15
CA ALA A 273 -7.92 -14.87 17.28
C ALA A 273 -6.90 -13.78 16.91
N ILE A 274 -6.68 -12.84 17.83
CA ILE A 274 -5.42 -12.09 17.93
C ILE A 274 -4.46 -12.92 18.77
N VAL A 275 -3.27 -13.18 18.23
CA VAL A 275 -2.19 -13.94 18.89
C VAL A 275 -0.93 -13.10 18.96
N ARG A 276 -0.04 -13.43 19.90
CA ARG A 276 1.36 -13.00 19.85
C ARG A 276 2.20 -13.96 19.02
N THR A 277 3.27 -13.45 18.42
CA THR A 277 4.34 -14.25 17.81
C THR A 277 5.04 -15.13 18.84
N GLU A 278 5.11 -16.44 18.56
CA GLU A 278 5.80 -17.45 19.38
C GLU A 278 6.50 -18.47 18.45
N ASP A 279 7.69 -18.94 18.81
CA ASP A 279 8.43 -19.98 18.06
C ASP A 279 7.93 -21.39 18.44
N GLN A 280 6.70 -21.71 17.99
CA GLN A 280 6.08 -23.02 18.17
C GLN A 280 5.01 -23.31 17.11
N GLU A 281 4.71 -24.60 16.89
CA GLU A 281 3.74 -25.14 15.90
C GLU A 281 2.32 -24.56 16.01
N PHE A 282 1.91 -24.16 17.23
CA PHE A 282 0.64 -23.48 17.45
C PHE A 282 0.82 -22.38 18.50
N PHE A 283 0.32 -21.18 18.19
CA PHE A 283 0.22 -20.07 19.13
C PHE A 283 -0.67 -20.45 20.33
N SER A 284 -0.23 -20.06 21.52
CA SER A 284 -0.90 -20.17 22.80
C SER A 284 -1.03 -18.84 23.55
N ASP A 285 -0.26 -17.80 23.19
CA ASP A 285 -0.42 -16.45 23.73
C ASP A 285 -1.59 -15.72 23.04
N ILE A 286 -2.80 -16.26 23.25
CA ILE A 286 -4.07 -15.77 22.69
C ILE A 286 -4.53 -14.52 23.46
N GLN A 287 -4.55 -13.36 22.80
CA GLN A 287 -4.98 -12.11 23.45
C GLN A 287 -6.50 -11.98 23.48
N GLN A 288 -7.16 -12.34 22.38
CA GLN A 288 -8.62 -12.31 22.23
C GLN A 288 -9.05 -13.26 21.10
N ALA A 289 -10.19 -13.92 21.25
CA ALA A 289 -10.72 -14.87 20.27
C ALA A 289 -12.23 -14.70 20.04
N TRP A 290 -12.69 -15.14 18.87
CA TRP A 290 -14.08 -15.09 18.45
C TRP A 290 -14.44 -16.34 17.63
N ARG A 291 -15.74 -16.65 17.53
CA ARG A 291 -16.31 -17.51 16.49
C ARG A 291 -17.10 -16.66 15.49
N ALA A 292 -16.80 -16.82 14.20
CA ALA A 292 -17.62 -16.35 13.10
C ALA A 292 -18.74 -17.37 12.79
N ASN A 293 -19.79 -17.34 13.61
CA ASN A 293 -20.78 -18.40 13.67
C ASN A 293 -21.75 -18.33 12.48
N ARG A 294 -21.64 -19.28 11.56
CA ARG A 294 -22.44 -19.33 10.32
C ARG A 294 -23.91 -19.72 10.54
N GLN A 295 -24.28 -20.18 11.74
CA GLN A 295 -25.66 -20.51 12.11
C GLN A 295 -26.42 -19.31 12.68
N THR A 296 -25.74 -18.46 13.47
CA THR A 296 -26.30 -17.22 14.04
C THR A 296 -26.06 -15.99 13.15
N LEU A 297 -25.13 -16.11 12.19
CA LEU A 297 -24.64 -15.03 11.32
C LEU A 297 -23.97 -13.87 12.11
N SER A 298 -23.30 -14.20 13.21
CA SER A 298 -22.69 -13.21 14.13
C SER A 298 -21.27 -13.58 14.60
N LEU A 299 -20.56 -12.57 15.13
CA LEU A 299 -19.23 -12.64 15.71
C LEU A 299 -19.27 -12.81 17.24
N GLU A 300 -19.26 -14.06 17.68
CA GLU A 300 -19.40 -14.45 19.08
C GLU A 300 -18.04 -14.41 19.79
N SER A 301 -17.84 -13.52 20.76
CA SER A 301 -16.59 -13.47 21.56
C SER A 301 -16.41 -14.75 22.40
N LEU A 302 -15.20 -15.30 22.41
CA LEU A 302 -14.86 -16.53 23.11
C LEU A 302 -13.92 -16.29 24.31
N PRO A 303 -14.00 -17.14 25.37
CA PRO A 303 -12.90 -17.27 26.33
C PRO A 303 -11.65 -17.81 25.60
N VAL A 304 -10.46 -17.38 26.04
CA VAL A 304 -9.19 -17.80 25.42
C VAL A 304 -8.72 -19.17 25.91
N GLU A 305 -9.26 -19.64 27.04
CA GLU A 305 -8.90 -20.91 27.65
C GLU A 305 -9.21 -22.11 26.74
N GLY A 306 -8.16 -22.87 26.41
CA GLY A 306 -8.26 -24.04 25.54
C GLY A 306 -8.21 -23.73 24.05
N ILE A 307 -8.02 -22.46 23.64
CA ILE A 307 -7.76 -22.07 22.26
C ILE A 307 -6.26 -22.18 21.96
N ARG A 308 -5.92 -22.73 20.79
CA ARG A 308 -4.57 -22.68 20.18
C ARG A 308 -4.72 -22.47 18.68
N CYS A 309 -3.91 -21.62 18.04
CA CYS A 309 -4.05 -21.35 16.60
C CYS A 309 -2.81 -21.81 15.83
N ALA A 310 -2.99 -22.36 14.63
CA ALA A 310 -1.87 -22.89 13.84
C ALA A 310 -0.84 -21.79 13.51
N ASN A 311 0.44 -22.13 13.59
CA ASN A 311 1.53 -21.27 13.16
C ASN A 311 2.03 -21.67 11.76
N PRO A 312 1.61 -20.99 10.68
CA PRO A 312 2.06 -21.31 9.31
C PRO A 312 3.54 -20.96 9.07
N GLY A 313 4.17 -20.21 9.98
CA GLY A 313 5.59 -19.87 9.95
C GLY A 313 6.48 -20.75 10.83
N TRP A 314 5.97 -21.84 11.40
CA TRP A 314 6.79 -22.76 12.20
C TRP A 314 7.47 -23.82 11.33
N GLY A 315 8.80 -23.95 11.48
CA GLY A 315 9.59 -24.98 10.80
C GLY A 315 9.95 -24.70 9.34
N VAL A 316 9.84 -23.44 8.90
CA VAL A 316 10.25 -22.94 7.57
C VAL A 316 11.55 -22.13 7.61
#